data_AF-A0A941QP63-F1
#
_entry.id   AF-A0A941QP63-F1
#
_cell.length_a   1.000
_cell.length_b   1.000
_cell.length_c   1.000
_cell.angle_alpha   90.00
_cell.angle_beta   90.00
_cell.angle_gamma   90.00
#
_symmetry.space_group_name_H-M   'P 1'
#
loop_
_entity.id
_entity.type
_entity.pdbx_description
1 polymer ?
#
loop_
_entity_poly.entity_id
_entity_poly.type
_entity_poly.pdbx_seq_one_letter_code
_entity_poly.pdbx_strand_id
1 'polypeptide(L)'
;MTTHAISHLNANGLTNLEFILQALTAVGRLPCARPCGELPAHFTVGNMENLYVERHGKGWVANLQFTNVPKGLPDCAGTPSAHPFEDAHSAFMAGMALVCQVATGSAELPFDQVGDNLVVVADH
;
A
#
# COMPACT_ATOMS: atom_id res chain seq x y z
N MET A 1 -15.10 -15.07 -13.86
CA MET A 1 -15.21 -13.61 -13.66
C MET A 1 -13.80 -13.08 -13.58
N THR A 2 -13.39 -12.30 -14.57
CA THR A 2 -12.00 -11.83 -14.68
C THR A 2 -11.88 -10.57 -13.83
N THR A 3 -11.27 -10.69 -12.65
CA THR A 3 -10.90 -9.53 -11.83
C THR A 3 -9.81 -8.78 -12.56
N HIS A 4 -10.13 -7.58 -13.08
CA HIS A 4 -9.14 -6.68 -13.64
C HIS A 4 -8.39 -6.02 -12.48
N ALA A 5 -7.35 -6.68 -11.97
CA ALA A 5 -6.37 -6.04 -11.10
C ALA A 5 -5.61 -5.02 -11.96
N ILE A 6 -5.86 -3.72 -11.72
CA ILE A 6 -5.13 -2.69 -12.44
C ILE A 6 -3.82 -2.42 -11.70
N SER A 7 -2.75 -3.04 -12.17
CA SER A 7 -1.38 -2.62 -11.85
C SER A 7 -1.13 -1.28 -12.55
N HIS A 8 -1.53 -0.19 -11.90
CA HIS A 8 -1.30 1.15 -12.44
C HIS A 8 0.19 1.48 -12.31
N LEU A 9 0.87 1.60 -13.45
CA LEU A 9 2.11 2.36 -13.52
C LEU A 9 1.73 3.84 -13.36
N ASN A 10 2.40 4.55 -12.45
CA ASN A 10 2.22 5.99 -12.31
C ASN A 10 2.89 6.74 -13.48
N ALA A 11 2.76 8.07 -13.51
CA ALA A 11 3.31 8.91 -14.59
C ALA A 11 4.84 8.76 -14.78
N ASN A 12 5.55 8.21 -13.80
CA ASN A 12 7.00 7.98 -13.83
C ASN A 12 7.37 6.55 -14.24
N GLY A 13 6.40 5.71 -14.63
CA GLY A 13 6.63 4.32 -15.03
C GLY A 13 6.91 3.38 -13.84
N LEU A 14 6.65 3.82 -12.61
CA LEU A 14 6.78 3.01 -11.40
C LEU A 14 5.43 2.38 -11.04
N THR A 15 5.44 1.19 -10.47
CA THR A 15 4.26 0.66 -9.78
C THR A 15 3.91 1.54 -8.58
N ASN A 16 2.64 1.48 -8.15
CA ASN A 16 2.18 2.17 -6.94
C ASN A 16 3.05 1.83 -5.72
N LEU A 17 3.39 0.55 -5.55
CA LEU A 17 4.22 0.09 -4.44
C LEU A 17 5.62 0.71 -4.50
N GLU A 18 6.28 0.67 -5.65
CA GLU A 18 7.63 1.25 -5.83
C GLU A 18 7.64 2.75 -5.53
N PHE A 19 6.62 3.47 -6.00
CA PHE A 19 6.49 4.90 -5.71
C PHE A 19 6.42 5.20 -4.21
N ILE A 20 5.61 4.45 -3.47
CA ILE A 20 5.44 4.64 -2.02
C ILE A 20 6.74 4.31 -1.28
N LEU A 21 7.40 3.20 -1.63
CA LEU A 21 8.66 2.80 -1.02
C LEU A 21 9.78 3.80 -1.31
N GLN A 22 9.84 4.36 -2.52
CA GLN A 22 10.78 5.43 -2.85
C GLN A 22 10.51 6.70 -2.04
N ALA A 23 9.26 7.09 -1.85
CA ALA A 23 8.93 8.26 -1.04
C ALA A 23 9.29 8.06 0.43
N LEU A 24 8.98 6.90 1.01
CA LEU A 24 9.40 6.54 2.37
C LEU A 24 10.92 6.58 2.53
N THR A 25 11.66 6.17 1.50
CA THR A 25 13.13 6.26 1.47
C THR A 25 13.59 7.72 1.40
N ALA A 26 12.96 8.53 0.56
CA ALA A 26 13.30 9.96 0.39
C ALA A 26 13.09 10.77 1.68
N VAL A 27 12.08 10.44 2.48
CA VAL A 27 11.82 11.09 3.78
C VAL A 27 12.54 10.39 4.95
N GLY A 28 13.48 9.48 4.68
CA GLY A 28 14.30 8.83 5.71
C GLY A 28 13.56 7.82 6.61
N ARG A 29 12.36 7.38 6.22
CA ARG A 29 11.58 6.35 6.93
C ARG A 29 11.95 4.93 6.51
N LEU A 30 12.73 4.76 5.44
CA LEU A 30 13.36 3.51 5.03
C LEU A 30 14.86 3.70 4.70
N PRO A 31 15.73 2.69 4.96
CA PRO A 31 15.42 1.44 5.65
C PRO A 31 15.17 1.68 7.15
N CYS A 32 14.25 0.92 7.74
CA CYS A 32 14.03 0.92 9.18
C CYS A 32 14.09 -0.51 9.72
N ALA A 33 14.25 -0.65 11.04
CA ALA A 33 14.06 -1.94 11.68
C ALA A 33 12.61 -2.41 11.45
N ARG A 34 12.43 -3.73 11.33
CA ARG A 34 11.09 -4.30 11.22
C ARG A 34 10.23 -3.79 12.39
N PRO A 35 9.04 -3.22 12.12
CA PRO A 35 8.13 -2.81 13.16
C PRO A 35 7.75 -4.00 14.05
N CYS A 36 7.79 -3.79 15.37
CA CYS A 36 7.24 -4.76 16.31
C CYS A 36 5.71 -4.65 16.26
N GLY A 37 5.00 -5.73 15.95
CA GLY A 37 3.55 -5.67 15.80
C GLY A 37 2.88 -7.02 15.60
N GLU A 38 1.55 -6.97 15.54
CA GLU A 38 0.65 -8.14 15.41
C GLU A 38 0.55 -8.69 13.99
N LEU A 39 1.22 -8.05 13.03
CA LEU A 39 1.21 -8.50 11.64
C LEU A 39 1.95 -9.83 11.47
N PRO A 40 1.49 -10.72 10.56
CA PRO A 40 2.16 -11.97 10.27
C PRO A 40 3.66 -11.82 10.01
N ALA A 41 4.44 -12.83 10.42
CA ALA A 41 5.89 -12.83 10.30
C ALA A 41 6.39 -12.59 8.86
N HIS A 42 5.64 -13.02 7.84
CA HIS A 42 6.00 -12.88 6.43
C HIS A 42 5.55 -11.56 5.78
N PHE A 43 4.81 -10.70 6.48
CA PHE A 43 4.46 -9.36 6.00
C PHE A 43 5.63 -8.41 6.24
N THR A 44 6.56 -8.38 5.29
CA THR A 44 7.77 -7.56 5.32
C THR A 44 7.89 -6.78 4.01
N VAL A 45 8.65 -5.67 4.01
CA VAL A 45 8.91 -4.89 2.78
C VAL A 45 9.48 -5.75 1.67
N GLY A 46 10.42 -6.65 1.99
CA GLY A 46 11.04 -7.55 1.00
C GLY A 46 10.10 -8.61 0.42
N ASN A 47 8.95 -8.82 1.06
CA ASN A 47 7.90 -9.72 0.55
C ASN A 47 6.73 -8.96 -0.09
N MET A 48 6.68 -7.63 -0.07
CA MET A 48 5.62 -6.89 -0.76
C MET A 48 5.80 -7.03 -2.28
N GLU A 49 4.74 -7.41 -2.97
CA GLU A 49 4.76 -7.66 -4.42
C GLU A 49 4.00 -6.59 -5.19
N ASN A 50 2.79 -6.24 -4.75
CA ASN A 50 1.94 -5.30 -5.48
C ASN A 50 0.97 -4.57 -4.56
N LEU A 51 0.64 -3.32 -4.90
CA LEU A 51 -0.47 -2.57 -4.34
C LEU A 51 -1.44 -2.23 -5.47
N TYR A 52 -2.67 -2.72 -5.36
CA TYR A 52 -3.73 -2.46 -6.33
C TYR A 52 -5.05 -2.15 -5.65
N VAL A 53 -5.92 -1.47 -6.38
CA VAL A 53 -7.30 -1.21 -5.98
C VAL A 53 -8.20 -2.01 -6.90
N GLU A 54 -9.24 -2.61 -6.33
CA GLU A 54 -10.27 -3.30 -7.09
C GLU A 54 -11.66 -2.90 -6.63
N ARG A 55 -12.61 -3.08 -7.54
CA ARG A 55 -14.01 -2.80 -7.26
C ARG A 55 -14.64 -3.97 -6.52
N HIS A 56 -15.20 -3.71 -5.35
CA HIS A 56 -15.90 -4.68 -4.53
C HIS A 56 -17.36 -4.25 -4.32
N GLY A 57 -18.27 -4.86 -5.07
CA GLY A 57 -19.68 -4.46 -5.11
C GLY A 57 -19.84 -3.03 -5.64
N LYS A 58 -20.42 -2.14 -4.82
CA LYS A 58 -20.62 -0.73 -5.17
C LYS A 58 -19.43 0.17 -4.84
N GLY A 59 -18.47 -0.31 -4.06
CA GLY A 59 -17.31 0.48 -3.64
C GLY A 59 -15.98 -0.13 -4.07
N TRP A 60 -14.92 0.31 -3.42
CA TRP A 60 -13.53 0.02 -3.74
C TRP A 60 -12.76 -0.44 -2.51
N VAL A 61 -11.82 -1.36 -2.73
CA VAL A 61 -10.90 -1.85 -1.69
C VAL A 61 -9.48 -1.83 -2.23
N ALA A 62 -8.51 -1.58 -1.36
CA ALA A 62 -7.10 -1.73 -1.69
C ALA A 62 -6.54 -3.03 -1.11
N ASN A 63 -5.65 -3.65 -1.88
CA ASN A 63 -5.01 -4.92 -1.57
C ASN A 63 -3.50 -4.78 -1.76
N LEU A 64 -2.76 -5.13 -0.71
CA LEU A 64 -1.31 -5.27 -0.68
C LEU A 64 -0.99 -6.77 -0.73
N GLN A 65 -0.47 -7.20 -1.87
CA GLN A 65 -0.08 -8.58 -2.11
C GLN A 65 1.35 -8.83 -1.62
N PHE A 66 1.56 -10.03 -1.08
CA PHE A 66 2.85 -10.53 -0.62
C PHE A 66 3.27 -11.77 -1.39
N THR A 67 4.57 -11.87 -1.62
CA THR A 67 5.23 -13.05 -2.19
C THR A 67 5.98 -13.83 -1.10
N ASN A 68 6.48 -15.03 -1.45
CA ASN A 68 7.19 -15.93 -0.53
C ASN A 68 6.38 -16.29 0.74
N VAL A 69 5.06 -16.44 0.59
CA VAL A 69 4.14 -16.69 1.69
C VAL A 69 4.16 -18.18 2.08
N PRO A 70 4.33 -18.53 3.37
CA PRO A 70 4.23 -19.91 3.82
C PRO A 70 2.87 -20.53 3.50
N LYS A 71 2.85 -21.81 3.14
CA LYS A 71 1.64 -22.51 2.73
C LYS A 71 0.55 -22.44 3.82
N GLY A 72 -0.65 -22.03 3.43
CA GLY A 72 -1.81 -21.93 4.32
C GLY A 72 -1.92 -20.62 5.10
N LEU A 73 -1.00 -19.68 4.90
CA LEU A 73 -1.07 -18.33 5.44
C LEU A 73 -1.64 -17.34 4.41
N PRO A 74 -2.22 -16.21 4.86
CA PRO A 74 -2.71 -15.18 3.96
C PRO A 74 -1.55 -14.55 3.18
N ASP A 75 -1.76 -14.37 1.88
CA ASP A 75 -0.83 -13.75 0.94
C ASP A 75 -1.20 -12.30 0.61
N CYS A 76 -2.25 -11.78 1.24
CA CYS A 76 -2.76 -10.44 0.99
C CYS A 76 -3.18 -9.78 2.30
N ALA A 77 -2.88 -8.49 2.42
CA ALA A 77 -3.50 -7.59 3.39
C ALA A 77 -4.32 -6.57 2.62
N GLY A 78 -5.53 -6.27 3.07
CA GLY A 78 -6.38 -5.32 2.37
C GLY A 78 -7.22 -4.47 3.32
N THR A 79 -7.79 -3.41 2.78
CA THR A 79 -8.79 -2.61 3.49
C THR A 79 -10.06 -3.42 3.76
N PRO A 80 -10.81 -3.15 4.85
CA PRO A 80 -12.00 -3.91 5.21
C PRO A 80 -13.02 -4.02 4.07
N SER A 81 -13.27 -5.25 3.61
CA SER A 81 -14.21 -5.50 2.51
C SER A 81 -15.68 -5.37 2.91
N ALA A 82 -15.98 -5.38 4.21
CA ALA A 82 -17.31 -5.15 4.78
C ALA A 82 -17.77 -3.69 4.66
N HIS A 83 -16.82 -2.75 4.57
CA HIS A 83 -17.07 -1.32 4.37
C HIS A 83 -16.18 -0.77 3.25
N PRO A 84 -16.44 -1.12 1.98
CA PRO A 84 -15.68 -0.59 0.85
C PRO A 84 -15.81 0.93 0.74
N PHE A 85 -14.76 1.57 0.24
CA PHE A 85 -14.75 3.01 -0.01
C PHE A 85 -15.66 3.37 -1.19
N GLU A 86 -16.23 4.57 -1.18
CA GLU A 86 -17.12 5.04 -2.25
C GLU A 86 -16.38 5.24 -3.58
N ASP A 87 -15.12 5.67 -3.50
CA ASP A 87 -14.27 5.98 -4.66
C ASP A 87 -12.91 5.27 -4.60
N ALA A 88 -12.30 5.09 -5.77
CA ALA A 88 -11.04 4.38 -5.92
C ALA A 88 -9.84 5.13 -5.31
N HIS A 89 -9.89 6.47 -5.27
CA HIS A 89 -8.81 7.29 -4.74
C HIS A 89 -8.73 7.14 -3.21
N SER A 90 -9.86 7.21 -2.51
CA SER A 90 -9.93 6.96 -1.07
C SER A 90 -9.45 5.55 -0.70
N ALA A 91 -9.84 4.53 -1.47
CA ALA A 91 -9.30 3.17 -1.30
C ALA A 91 -7.78 3.13 -1.53
N PHE A 92 -7.28 3.82 -2.56
CA PHE A 92 -5.86 3.88 -2.85
C PHE A 92 -5.07 4.52 -1.70
N MET A 93 -5.52 5.65 -1.17
CA MET A 93 -4.90 6.33 -0.01
C MET A 93 -4.86 5.42 1.23
N ALA A 94 -5.94 4.68 1.49
CA ALA A 94 -5.95 3.68 2.56
C ALA A 94 -4.98 2.51 2.29
N GLY A 95 -4.84 2.10 1.02
CA GLY A 95 -3.83 1.14 0.58
C GLY A 95 -2.39 1.63 0.78
N MET A 96 -2.12 2.91 0.49
CA MET A 96 -0.82 3.53 0.76
C MET A 96 -0.51 3.56 2.26
N ALA A 97 -1.52 3.86 3.09
CA ALA A 97 -1.38 3.83 4.54
C ALA A 97 -1.06 2.41 5.04
N LEU A 98 -1.67 1.38 4.44
CA LEU A 98 -1.35 -0.02 4.73
C LEU A 98 0.10 -0.36 4.38
N VAL A 99 0.61 0.09 3.24
CA VAL A 99 2.04 -0.07 2.87
C VAL A 99 2.93 0.59 3.93
N CYS A 100 2.61 1.83 4.33
CA CYS A 100 3.38 2.55 5.35
C CYS A 100 3.35 1.82 6.70
N GLN A 101 2.19 1.29 7.11
CA GLN A 101 2.03 0.54 8.34
C GLN A 101 2.88 -0.73 8.36
N VAL A 102 2.88 -1.51 7.27
CA VAL A 102 3.67 -2.74 7.18
C VAL A 102 5.17 -2.40 7.08
N ALA A 103 5.52 -1.35 6.34
CA ALA A 103 6.91 -0.98 6.10
C ALA A 103 7.57 -0.35 7.34
N THR A 104 6.86 0.54 8.03
CA THR A 104 7.43 1.45 9.05
C THR A 104 6.78 1.34 10.42
N GLY A 105 5.66 0.62 10.54
CA GLY A 105 4.90 0.52 11.78
C GLY A 105 3.94 1.69 12.02
N SER A 106 3.93 2.66 11.10
CA SER A 106 3.04 3.82 11.12
C SER A 106 2.28 3.92 9.80
N ALA A 107 0.96 4.08 9.88
CA ALA A 107 0.08 4.34 8.75
C ALA A 107 0.20 5.76 8.16
N GLU A 108 1.00 6.62 8.79
CA GLU A 108 1.27 7.98 8.31
C GLU A 108 1.86 7.96 6.91
N LEU A 109 1.31 8.77 6.00
CA LEU A 109 1.77 8.85 4.62
C LEU A 109 2.97 9.80 4.52
N PRO A 110 3.98 9.51 3.67
CA PRO A 110 5.09 10.44 3.41
C PRO A 110 4.70 11.53 2.39
N PHE A 111 3.40 11.76 2.19
CA PHE A 111 2.88 12.63 1.15
C PHE A 111 1.78 13.53 1.70
N ASP A 112 1.74 14.76 1.20
CA ASP A 112 0.56 15.60 1.26
C ASP A 112 -0.18 15.55 -0.08
N GLN A 113 -1.50 15.63 0.00
CA GLN A 113 -2.36 15.80 -1.16
C GLN A 113 -2.55 17.30 -1.45
N VAL A 114 -2.00 17.76 -2.57
CA VAL A 114 -2.18 19.13 -3.06
C VAL A 114 -2.99 19.09 -4.36
N GLY A 115 -4.30 19.25 -4.23
CA GLY A 115 -5.25 19.04 -5.34
C GLY A 115 -5.30 17.55 -5.73
N ASP A 116 -5.03 17.26 -7.00
CA ASP A 116 -4.98 15.90 -7.53
C ASP A 116 -3.56 15.29 -7.52
N ASN A 117 -2.58 16.01 -6.94
CA ASN A 117 -1.19 15.58 -6.92
C ASN A 117 -0.76 15.16 -5.51
N LEU A 118 0.02 14.07 -5.45
CA LEU A 118 0.73 13.66 -4.25
C LEU A 118 2.13 14.29 -4.26
N VAL A 119 2.44 15.06 -3.22
CA VAL A 119 3.75 15.71 -3.05
C VAL A 119 4.44 15.10 -1.86
N VAL A 120 5.70 14.65 -2.04
CA VAL A 120 6.51 14.13 -0.93
C VAL A 120 6.88 15.29 -0.01
N VAL A 121 6.51 15.19 1.26
CA VAL A 121 6.87 16.19 2.26
C VAL A 121 8.11 15.69 2.97
N ALA A 122 9.27 16.28 2.64
CA ALA A 122 10.47 16.09 3.43
C ALA A 122 10.45 17.11 4.56
N ASP A 123 10.10 16.69 5.77
CA ASP A 123 10.35 17.52 6.97
C ASP A 123 11.87 17.67 7.15
N HIS A 124 12.30 18.92 7.35
CA HIS A 124 13.69 19.32 7.58
C HIS A 124 14.08 19.23 9.06
#